data_AF-A0A819G510-F1
#
_entry.id   AF-A0A819G510-F1
#
_cell.length_a   1.000
_cell.length_b   1.000
_cell.length_c   1.000
_cell.angle_alpha   90.00
_cell.angle_beta   90.00
_cell.angle_gamma   90.00
#
_symmetry.space_group_name_H-M   'P 1'
#
loop_
_entity.id
_entity.type
_entity.pdbx_description
1 polymer ?
#
loop_
_entity_poly.entity_id
_entity_poly.type
_entity_poly.pdbx_seq_one_letter_code
_entity_poly.pdbx_strand_id
1 'polypeptide(L)' 'MVILLIYTSQVQVTHTITVNTPLLEVYSSLYEKYAETLTCPCTNIAIEQQEFISLIPTFHQICDSDFVDPRWPMGIQNT' A
#
# COMPACT_ATOMS: atom_id res chain seq x y z
N MET A 1 30.01 38.92 26.70
CA MET A 1 28.54 39.12 26.63
C MET A 1 28.06 39.09 25.18
N VAL A 2 28.63 39.90 24.27
CA VAL A 2 28.21 39.98 22.85
C VAL A 2 28.33 38.64 22.09
N ILE A 3 29.41 37.89 22.30
CA ILE A 3 29.65 36.59 21.64
C ILE A 3 28.54 35.56 21.98
N LEU A 4 28.08 35.54 23.24
CA LEU A 4 27.01 34.64 23.68
C LEU A 4 25.66 35.02 23.04
N LEU A 5 25.39 36.32 22.90
CA LEU A 5 24.16 36.80 22.26
C LEU A 5 24.08 36.38 20.79
N ILE A 6 25.17 36.54 20.04
CA ILE A 6 25.26 36.11 18.63
C ILE A 6 25.13 34.60 18.51
N TYR A 7 25.73 33.84 19.42
CA TYR A 7 25.59 32.38 19.44
C TYR A 7 24.13 31.97 19.63
N THR A 8 23.44 32.54 20.62
CA THR A 8 22.03 32.20 20.91
C THR A 8 21.07 32.62 19.80
N SER A 9 21.36 33.69 19.04
CA SER A 9 20.49 34.11 17.93
C SER A 9 20.58 33.20 16.70
N GLN A 10 21.66 32.41 16.59
CA GLN A 10 21.93 31.53 15.44
C GLN A 10 21.58 30.07 15.71
N VAL A 11 21.05 29.75 16.89
CA VAL A 11 20.60 28.39 17.20
C VAL A 11 19.39 28.06 16.33
N GLN A 12 19.56 27.11 15.40
CA GLN A 12 18.46 26.51 14.68
C GLN A 12 17.75 25.50 15.59
N VAL A 13 16.44 25.62 15.72
CA VAL A 13 15.60 24.70 16.49
C VAL A 13 14.72 23.93 15.52
N THR A 14 14.76 22.60 15.62
CA THR A 14 13.84 21.73 14.88
C THR A 14 12.52 21.64 15.63
N HIS A 15 11.41 21.82 14.92
CA HIS A 15 10.07 21.66 15.46
C HIS A 15 9.38 20.47 14.81
N THR A 16 8.78 19.62 15.63
CA THR A 16 7.95 18.50 15.15
C THR A 16 6.56 19.02 14.78
N ILE A 17 6.12 18.69 13.56
CA ILE A 17 4.78 19.02 13.06
C ILE A 17 3.99 17.73 12.88
N THR A 18 2.78 17.69 13.42
CA THR A 18 1.86 16.56 13.27
C THR A 18 0.81 16.88 12.21
N VAL A 19 0.69 16.01 11.22
CA VAL A 19 -0.34 16.08 10.17
C VAL A 19 -1.28 14.90 10.33
N ASN A 20 -2.55 15.18 10.64
CA ASN A 20 -3.56 14.13 10.84
C ASN A 20 -4.16 13.69 9.50
N THR A 21 -4.26 12.39 9.28
CA THR A 21 -4.92 11.77 8.11
C THR A 21 -4.53 12.42 6.76
N PRO A 22 -3.24 12.50 6.41
CA PRO A 22 -2.82 13.11 5.15
C PRO A 22 -3.28 12.27 3.95
N LEU A 23 -3.54 12.93 2.82
CA LEU A 23 -3.66 12.23 1.53
C LEU A 23 -2.31 11.62 1.13
N LEU A 24 -2.36 10.56 0.31
CA LEU A 24 -1.15 9.86 -0.17
C LEU A 24 -0.17 10.79 -0.87
N GLU A 25 -0.67 11.76 -1.64
CA GLU A 25 0.15 12.75 -2.33
C GLU A 25 0.92 13.66 -1.35
N VAL A 26 0.23 14.10 -0.28
CA VAL A 26 0.84 14.91 0.78
C VAL A 26 1.92 14.10 1.49
N TYR A 27 1.62 12.85 1.86
CA TYR A 27 2.61 11.95 2.45
C TYR A 27 3.84 11.78 1.55
N SER A 28 3.61 11.53 0.25
CA SER A 28 4.70 11.32 -0.72
C SER A 28 5.60 12.54 -0.84
N SER A 29 5.02 13.74 -0.92
CA SER A 29 5.79 14.99 -0.98
C SER A 29 6.59 15.28 0.30
N LEU A 30 6.05 14.92 1.47
CA LEU A 30 6.76 15.04 2.75
C LEU A 30 7.88 14.01 2.88
N TYR A 31 7.66 12.79 2.40
CA TYR A 31 8.65 11.73 2.41
C TYR A 31 9.85 12.09 1.54
N GLU A 32 9.63 12.63 0.33
CA GLU A 32 10.71 13.08 -0.55
C GLU A 32 11.62 14.13 0.11
N LYS A 33 11.06 15.00 0.96
CA LYS A 33 11.80 16.11 1.57
C LYS A 33 12.38 15.78 2.95
N TYR A 34 11.74 14.91 3.72
CA TYR A 34 12.04 14.70 5.13
C TYR A 34 12.15 13.21 5.51
N ALA A 35 12.49 12.32 4.57
CA ALA A 35 12.54 10.87 4.76
C ALA A 35 13.20 10.41 6.08
N GLU A 36 14.30 11.06 6.47
CA GLU A 36 15.07 10.69 7.68
C GLU A 36 14.37 11.06 8.99
N THR A 37 13.51 12.07 8.98
CA THR A 37 12.86 12.61 10.19
C THR A 37 11.35 12.38 10.20
N LEU A 38 10.76 11.98 9.07
CA LEU A 38 9.33 11.74 8.94
C LEU A 38 8.95 10.44 9.66
N THR A 39 7.99 10.52 10.57
CA THR A 39 7.46 9.36 11.29
C THR A 39 5.98 9.19 10.96
N CYS A 40 5.59 8.00 10.50
CA CYS A 40 4.20 7.64 10.26
C CYS A 40 3.84 6.45 11.16
N PRO A 41 3.31 6.69 12.38
CA PRO A 41 2.92 5.62 13.26
C PRO A 41 1.67 4.91 12.72
N CYS A 42 1.69 3.58 12.64
CA CYS A 42 0.50 2.80 12.38
C CYS A 42 -0.41 2.86 13.63
N THR A 43 -1.45 3.70 13.59
CA THR A 43 -2.45 3.77 14.66
C THR A 43 -3.52 2.68 14.53
N ASN A 44 -3.71 2.15 13.33
CA ASN A 44 -4.68 1.10 13.04
C ASN A 44 -3.94 -0.24 12.91
N ILE A 45 -4.15 -1.12 13.89
CA ILE A 45 -3.59 -2.48 13.90
C ILE A 45 -4.32 -3.38 12.91
N ALA A 46 -5.58 -3.05 12.62
CA ALA A 46 -6.38 -3.68 11.60
C ALA A 46 -7.17 -2.60 10.85
N ILE A 47 -7.32 -2.80 9.55
CA ILE A 47 -8.29 -2.08 8.75
C ILE A 47 -9.61 -2.83 8.93
N GLU A 48 -10.68 -2.12 9.28
CA GLU A 48 -12.01 -2.72 9.32
C GLU A 48 -12.31 -3.31 7.94
N GLN A 49 -12.56 -4.62 7.88
CA GLN A 49 -12.69 -5.31 6.60
C GLN A 49 -13.93 -4.79 5.86
N GLN A 50 -13.70 -3.97 4.83
CA GLN A 50 -14.71 -3.70 3.81
C GLN A 50 -14.68 -4.83 2.78
N GLU A 51 -15.75 -4.99 1.99
CA GLU A 51 -15.72 -5.92 0.86
C GLU A 51 -14.61 -5.50 -0.12
N PHE A 52 -13.47 -6.20 -0.09
CA PHE A 52 -12.35 -5.93 -0.98
C PHE A 52 -12.64 -6.38 -2.42
N ILE A 53 -13.44 -7.43 -2.58
CA ILE A 53 -13.84 -8.03 -3.85
C ILE A 53 -15.29 -8.50 -3.71
N SER A 54 -16.18 -8.04 -4.60
CA SER A 54 -17.50 -8.62 -4.82
C SER A 54 -17.41 -9.54 -6.03
N LEU A 55 -17.45 -10.85 -5.81
CA LEU A 55 -17.41 -11.84 -6.88
C LEU A 55 -18.84 -12.32 -7.15
N ILE A 56 -19.34 -12.10 -8.37
CA ILE A 56 -20.58 -12.71 -8.87
C ILE A 56 -20.15 -13.79 -9.88
N PRO A 57 -19.74 -14.99 -9.41
CA PRO A 57 -19.30 -16.03 -10.32
C PRO A 57 -20.49 -16.51 -11.16
N THR A 58 -20.34 -16.46 -12.48
CA THR A 58 -21.25 -17.14 -13.40
C THR A 58 -20.70 -18.54 -13.68
N PHE A 59 -21.48 -19.56 -13.34
CA PHE A 59 -21.16 -20.93 -13.71
C PHE A 59 -21.38 -21.10 -15.21
N HIS A 60 -20.30 -21.23 -15.97
CA HIS A 60 -20.37 -21.72 -17.33
C HIS A 60 -20.45 -23.25 -17.27
N GLN A 61 -21.40 -23.84 -17.98
CA GLN A 61 -21.46 -25.30 -18.06
C GLN A 61 -20.16 -25.81 -18.70
N ILE A 62 -19.66 -26.94 -18.19
CA ILE A 62 -18.56 -27.68 -18.82
C ILE A 62 -19.15 -28.38 -20.06
N CYS A 63 -19.53 -27.61 -21.08
CA CYS A 63 -20.16 -28.13 -22.29
C CYS A 63 -19.22 -28.09 -23.50
N ASP A 64 -18.22 -27.22 -23.48
CA ASP A 64 -17.23 -27.05 -24.55
C ASP A 64 -15.80 -27.37 -24.11
N SER A 65 -15.65 -27.96 -22.92
CA SER A 65 -14.34 -28.38 -22.45
C SER A 65 -13.94 -29.68 -23.14
N ASP A 66 -12.73 -29.75 -23.70
CA ASP A 66 -12.20 -31.01 -24.22
C ASP A 66 -12.21 -32.12 -23.16
N PHE A 67 -12.17 -31.78 -21.86
CA PHE A 67 -12.24 -32.74 -20.75
C PHE A 67 -13.60 -33.42 -20.56
N VAL A 68 -14.69 -32.91 -21.14
CA VAL A 68 -16.00 -33.59 -21.15
C VAL A 68 -16.24 -34.37 -22.44
N ASP A 69 -15.38 -34.21 -23.44
CA ASP A 69 -15.47 -34.98 -24.67
C ASP A 69 -15.11 -36.45 -24.39
N PRO A 70 -15.99 -37.42 -24.70
CA PRO A 70 -15.69 -38.84 -24.57
C PRO A 70 -14.43 -39.29 -25.36
N ARG A 71 -13.97 -38.48 -26.31
CA ARG A 71 -12.73 -38.68 -27.08
C ARG A 71 -11.47 -38.25 -26.35
N TRP A 72 -11.57 -37.49 -25.26
CA TRP A 72 -10.43 -37.04 -24.44
C TRP A 72 -9.47 -38.16 -24.03
N PRO A 73 -9.93 -39.33 -23.50
CA PRO A 73 -9.01 -40.40 -23.16
C PRO A 73 -8.37 -41.08 -24.38
N MET A 74 -8.86 -40.87 -25.60
CA MET A 74 -8.26 -41.44 -26.81
C MET A 74 -7.03 -40.66 -27.29
N GLY A 75 -6.92 -39.36 -26.98
CA GLY A 75 -5.77 -38.52 -27.36
C GLY A 75 -4.49 -38.82 -26.56
N ILE A 76 -4.61 -39.48 -25.40
CA ILE A 76 -3.50 -39.84 -24.50
C ILE A 76 -2.97 -41.27 -24.70
N GLN A 77 -3.50 -42.03 -25.67
CA GLN A 77 -3.08 -43.41 -25.94
C GLN A 77 -2.16 -43.58 -27.16
N ASN A 78 -1.65 -42.48 -27.73
CA ASN A 78 -0.75 -42.54 -28.88
C ASN A 78 0.62 -41.88 -28.60
N THR A 79 1.24 -42.27 -27.48
CA THR A 79 2.67 -42.07 -27.18
C THR A 79 3.29 -43.35 -26.69
#